data_AF-A0A550H452-F1
#
_entry.id   AF-A0A550H452-F1
#
_cell.length_a   1.000
_cell.length_b   1.000
_cell.length_c   1.000
_cell.angle_alpha   90.00
_cell.angle_beta   90.00
_cell.angle_gamma   90.00
#
_symmetry.space_group_name_H-M   'P 1'
#
loop_
_entity.id
_entity.type
_entity.pdbx_description
1 polymer ?
#
loop_
_entity_poly.entity_id
_entity_poly.type
_entity_poly.pdbx_seq_one_letter_code
_entity_poly.pdbx_strand_id
1 'polypeptide(L)'
;MPYIKVKNRIKYEKVLEELVKILKVLPPEEIDGEFNYVVTKMLKEIYPLRYFHINKAIGVLECIKLEYYRRIAAPYEDSKIKESGDV
;
A
#
# COMPACT_ATOMS: atom_id res chain seq x y z
N MET A 1 -5.49 6.62 -5.35
CA MET A 1 -5.83 6.18 -6.72
C MET A 1 -6.90 7.05 -7.38
N PRO A 2 -6.54 8.21 -7.97
CA PRO A 2 -7.47 9.20 -8.52
C PRO A 2 -8.31 8.66 -9.70
N TYR A 3 -7.85 7.58 -10.33
CA TYR A 3 -8.47 6.94 -11.49
C TYR A 3 -9.54 5.89 -11.15
N ILE A 4 -9.67 5.49 -9.87
CA ILE A 4 -10.77 4.61 -9.43
C ILE A 4 -11.90 5.47 -8.88
N LYS A 5 -13.10 5.41 -9.47
CA LYS A 5 -14.28 6.15 -8.98
C LYS A 5 -14.61 5.77 -7.52
N VAL A 6 -15.03 6.73 -6.70
CA VAL A 6 -15.32 6.52 -5.26
C VAL A 6 -16.28 5.35 -5.04
N LYS A 7 -17.38 5.29 -5.81
CA LYS A 7 -18.35 4.18 -5.76
C LYS A 7 -17.74 2.77 -5.95
N ASN A 8 -16.62 2.67 -6.66
CA ASN A 8 -15.93 1.40 -6.89
C ASN A 8 -15.00 1.02 -5.72
N ARG A 9 -14.69 1.97 -4.82
CA ARG A 9 -13.82 1.77 -3.65
C ARG A 9 -14.62 1.32 -2.42
N ILE A 10 -15.85 1.83 -2.27
CA ILE A 10 -16.72 1.58 -1.10
C ILE A 10 -16.86 0.10 -0.77
N LYS A 11 -16.96 -0.76 -1.80
CA LYS A 11 -17.08 -2.22 -1.61
C LYS A 11 -15.90 -2.87 -0.87
N TYR A 12 -14.76 -2.18 -0.76
CA TYR A 12 -13.58 -2.67 -0.05
C TYR A 12 -13.44 -2.07 1.36
N GLU A 13 -14.10 -0.96 1.66
CA GLU A 13 -13.82 -0.15 2.87
C GLU A 13 -13.99 -0.96 4.14
N LYS A 14 -15.12 -1.67 4.30
CA LYS A 14 -15.36 -2.49 5.50
C LYS A 14 -14.27 -3.55 5.74
N VAL A 15 -13.89 -4.28 4.69
CA VAL A 15 -12.89 -5.35 4.79
C VAL A 15 -11.50 -4.77 5.06
N LEU A 16 -11.17 -3.62 4.44
CA LEU A 16 -9.92 -2.92 4.71
C LEU A 16 -9.87 -2.39 6.13
N GLU A 17 -10.97 -1.85 6.67
CA GLU A 17 -11.03 -1.40 8.06
C GLU A 17 -10.79 -2.53 9.05
N GLU A 18 -11.40 -3.70 8.81
CA GLU A 18 -11.19 -4.90 9.63
C GLU A 18 -9.73 -5.38 9.56
N LEU A 19 -9.15 -5.46 8.36
CA LEU A 19 -7.74 -5.82 8.19
C LEU A 19 -6.79 -4.84 8.87
N VAL A 20 -7.04 -3.54 8.73
CA VAL A 20 -6.23 -2.49 9.38
C VAL A 20 -6.30 -2.61 10.91
N LYS A 21 -7.47 -2.95 11.47
CA LYS A 21 -7.59 -3.18 12.92
C LYS A 21 -6.73 -4.37 13.38
N ILE A 22 -6.68 -5.45 12.61
CA ILE A 22 -5.84 -6.62 12.91
C ILE A 22 -4.35 -6.21 12.88
N LEU A 23 -3.91 -5.50 11.84
CA LEU A 23 -2.50 -5.12 11.72
C LEU A 23 -2.07 -4.08 12.76
N LYS A 24 -2.98 -3.20 13.20
CA LYS A 24 -2.67 -2.13 14.16
C LYS A 24 -2.45 -2.60 15.60
N VAL A 25 -2.90 -3.80 15.95
CA VAL A 25 -2.70 -4.34 17.31
C VAL A 25 -1.37 -5.09 17.44
N LEU A 26 -0.64 -5.28 16.35
CA LEU A 26 0.66 -5.95 16.34
C LEU A 26 1.76 -5.05 16.94
N PRO A 27 2.81 -5.65 17.54
CA PRO A 27 4.05 -4.94 17.82
C PRO A 27 4.61 -4.30 16.55
N PRO A 28 5.14 -3.06 16.60
CA PRO A 28 5.66 -2.36 15.41
C PRO A 28 6.66 -3.18 14.58
N GLU A 29 7.49 -3.98 15.24
CA GLU A 29 8.48 -4.88 14.62
C GLU A 29 7.89 -6.05 13.83
N GLU A 30 6.62 -6.41 14.08
CA GLU A 30 5.93 -7.53 13.39
C GLU A 30 5.06 -7.06 12.22
N ILE A 31 4.63 -5.78 12.22
CA ILE A 31 3.71 -5.21 11.22
C ILE A 31 4.22 -5.44 9.80
N ASP A 32 5.52 -5.23 9.57
CA ASP A 32 6.12 -5.33 8.24
C ASP A 32 6.04 -6.76 7.67
N GLY A 33 6.28 -7.77 8.52
CA GLY A 33 6.22 -9.18 8.14
C GLY A 33 4.79 -9.62 7.80
N GLU A 34 3.82 -9.28 8.65
CA GLU A 34 2.42 -9.63 8.41
C GLU A 34 1.84 -8.88 7.20
N PHE A 35 2.15 -7.60 7.05
CA PHE A 35 1.71 -6.84 5.89
C PHE A 35 2.29 -7.41 4.60
N ASN A 36 3.57 -7.81 4.61
CA ASN A 36 4.19 -8.50 3.48
C ASN A 36 3.46 -9.81 3.13
N TYR A 37 3.12 -10.62 4.14
CA TYR A 37 2.35 -11.85 3.94
C TYR A 37 0.99 -11.57 3.29
N VAL A 38 0.24 -10.59 3.80
CA VAL A 38 -1.08 -10.22 3.29
C VAL A 38 -1.00 -9.80 1.82
N VAL A 39 -0.08 -8.92 1.48
CA VAL A 39 0.11 -8.46 0.09
C VAL A 39 0.53 -9.62 -0.81
N THR A 40 1.51 -10.42 -0.39
CA THR A 40 1.99 -11.58 -1.16
C THR A 40 0.87 -12.60 -1.41
N LYS A 41 0.05 -12.88 -0.39
CA LYS A 41 -1.09 -13.78 -0.50
C LYS A 41 -2.14 -13.23 -1.47
N MET A 42 -2.49 -11.94 -1.39
CA MET A 42 -3.39 -11.32 -2.37
C MET A 42 -2.87 -11.44 -3.80
N LEU A 43 -1.58 -11.18 -4.04
CA LEU A 43 -1.01 -11.31 -5.38
C LEU A 43 -1.08 -12.74 -5.90
N LYS A 44 -0.79 -13.73 -5.05
CA LYS A 44 -0.85 -15.16 -5.41
C LYS A 44 -2.26 -15.60 -5.81
N GLU A 45 -3.31 -15.06 -5.17
CA GLU A 45 -4.69 -15.43 -5.47
C GLU A 45 -5.30 -14.64 -6.64
N ILE A 46 -4.85 -13.40 -6.89
CA ILE A 46 -5.37 -12.56 -7.97
C ILE A 46 -4.71 -12.89 -9.32
N TYR A 47 -3.43 -13.24 -9.32
CA TYR A 47 -2.65 -13.42 -10.54
C TYR A 47 -2.36 -14.90 -10.83
N PRO A 48 -2.66 -15.40 -12.04
CA PRO A 48 -2.25 -16.73 -12.45
C PRO A 48 -0.74 -16.90 -12.44
N LEU A 49 -0.24 -18.11 -12.15
CA LEU A 49 1.18 -18.43 -12.14
C LEU A 49 1.77 -18.50 -13.56
N ARG A 50 2.03 -17.33 -14.13
CA ARG A 50 2.75 -17.14 -15.40
C ARG A 50 3.60 -15.89 -15.31
N TYR A 51 4.78 -15.92 -15.95
CA TYR A 51 5.72 -14.80 -15.93
C TYR A 51 5.08 -13.47 -16.33
N PHE A 52 4.21 -13.46 -17.33
CA PHE A 52 3.45 -12.27 -17.73
C PHE A 52 2.69 -11.62 -16.56
N HIS A 53 2.00 -12.40 -15.75
CA HIS A 53 1.24 -11.89 -14.61
C HIS A 53 2.15 -11.51 -13.44
N ILE A 54 3.26 -12.24 -13.23
CA ILE A 54 4.27 -11.89 -12.23
C ILE A 54 4.84 -10.51 -12.56
N ASN A 55 5.28 -10.28 -13.81
CA ASN A 55 5.80 -8.98 -14.24
C ASN A 55 4.75 -7.87 -14.05
N LYS A 56 3.49 -8.13 -14.40
CA LYS A 56 2.39 -7.19 -14.17
C LYS A 56 2.17 -6.88 -12.68
N ALA A 57 2.21 -7.88 -11.81
CA ALA A 57 2.06 -7.71 -10.37
C ALA A 57 3.21 -6.85 -9.79
N ILE A 58 4.45 -7.12 -10.20
CA ILE A 58 5.61 -6.30 -9.81
C ILE A 58 5.45 -4.86 -10.28
N GLY A 59 5.00 -4.63 -11.52
CA GLY A 59 4.72 -3.28 -12.01
C GLY A 59 3.65 -2.54 -11.19
N VAL A 60 2.61 -3.23 -10.74
CA VAL A 60 1.59 -2.64 -9.85
C VAL A 60 2.18 -2.26 -8.49
N LEU A 61 3.01 -3.12 -7.89
CA LEU A 61 3.69 -2.81 -6.62
C LEU A 61 4.62 -1.60 -6.76
N GLU A 62 5.33 -1.49 -7.88
CA GLU A 62 6.19 -0.33 -8.16
C GLU A 62 5.37 0.96 -8.22
N CYS A 63 4.23 0.93 -8.92
CA CYS A 63 3.31 2.07 -8.96
C CYS A 63 2.75 2.40 -7.57
N ILE A 64 2.43 1.41 -6.73
CA ILE A 64 1.96 1.63 -5.35
C ILE A 64 3.03 2.35 -4.53
N LYS A 65 4.28 1.90 -4.59
CA LYS A 65 5.42 2.52 -3.90
C LYS A 65 5.58 3.98 -4.32
N LEU A 66 5.61 4.25 -5.63
CA LEU A 66 5.75 5.61 -6.17
C LEU A 66 4.56 6.51 -5.79
N GLU A 67 3.33 5.99 -5.81
CA GLU A 67 2.16 6.76 -5.39
C GLU A 67 2.19 7.08 -3.89
N TYR A 68 2.60 6.12 -3.05
CA TYR A 68 2.76 6.35 -1.62
C TYR A 68 3.80 7.44 -1.34
N TYR A 69 4.98 7.35 -1.97
CA TYR A 69 6.01 8.36 -1.80
C TYR A 69 5.51 9.74 -2.22
N ARG A 70 4.96 9.87 -3.44
CA ARG A 70 4.51 11.16 -3.97
C ARG A 70 3.35 11.79 -3.19
N ARG A 71 2.43 10.99 -2.66
CA ARG A 71 1.19 11.51 -2.03
C ARG A 71 1.25 11.58 -0.52
N ILE A 72 2.12 10.80 0.11
CA ILE A 72 2.20 10.68 1.58
C ILE A 72 3.56 11.15 2.07
N ALA A 73 4.66 10.58 1.55
CA ALA A 73 6.00 10.92 2.01
C ALA A 73 6.40 12.36 1.63
N ALA A 74 6.24 12.75 0.37
CA ALA A 74 6.66 14.09 -0.09
C ALA A 74 5.94 15.24 0.66
N PRO A 75 4.61 15.22 0.88
CA PRO A 75 3.97 16.24 1.72
C PRO A 75 4.42 16.24 3.18
N TYR A 76 4.80 15.07 3.71
CA TYR A 76 5.39 14.97 5.04
C TYR A 76 6.80 15.57 5.07
N GLU A 77 7.64 15.31 4.06
CA GLU A 77 8.95 15.92 3.90
C GLU A 77 8.84 17.45 3.77
N ASP A 78 7.92 17.96 2.96
CA ASP A 78 7.62 19.39 2.85
C ASP A 78 7.27 20.02 4.20
N SER A 79 6.56 19.28 5.07
CA SER A 79 6.27 19.73 6.43
C SER A 79 7.53 19.77 7.31
N LYS A 80 8.43 18.80 7.15
CA LYS A 80 9.68 18.72 7.90
C LYS A 80 10.71 19.75 7.46
N ILE A 81 10.73 20.12 6.17
CA ILE A 81 11.55 21.23 5.66
C ILE A 81 11.17 22.54 6.36
N LYS A 82 9.89 22.79 6.59
CA LYS A 82 9.43 24.00 7.31
C LYS A 82 9.82 23.99 8.80
N GLU A 83 9.93 22.81 9.42
CA GLU A 83 10.24 22.66 10.84
C GLU A 83 11.74 22.64 11.12
N SER A 84 12.51 21.95 10.29
CA SER A 84 13.91 21.61 10.54
C SER A 84 14.89 22.23 9.54
N GLY A 85 14.39 22.98 8.56
CA GLY A 85 15.17 23.45 7.42
C GLY A 85 15.28 22.39 6.33
N ASP A 86 15.67 22.84 5.14
CA ASP A 86 16.03 21.93 4.04
C ASP A 86 17.45 21.40 4.24
N VAL A 87 17.77 20.29 3.57
CA VAL A 87 19.09 19.64 3.60
C VAL A 87 20.17 20.53 2.98
#